data_AF-A0A9E5PP42-F1
#
_entry.id   AF-A0A9E5PP42-F1
#
_cell.length_a   1.000
_cell.length_b   1.000
_cell.length_c   1.000
_cell.angle_alpha   90.00
_cell.angle_beta   90.00
_cell.angle_gamma   90.00
#
_symmetry.space_group_name_H-M   'P 1'
#
loop_
_entity.id
_entity.type
_entity.pdbx_description
1 polymer ?
#
loop_
_entity_poly.entity_id
_entity_poly.type
_entity_poly.pdbx_seq_one_letter_code
_entity_poly.pdbx_strand_id
1 'polypeptide(L)'
;MTPAEQLDEGYVKVAEVEIDAVQPARSGFVLTGRGQDRADYRLEMELDMPIDRQTRAVLGELLAQSEWRVLRRAPQPFTPQRSKAARKSNR
;
A
#
# COMPACT_ATOMS: atom_id res chain seq x y z
N MET A 1 4.86 -20.16 12.11
CA MET A 1 4.37 -19.59 10.84
C MET A 1 2.96 -19.14 11.07
N THR A 2 2.71 -17.83 10.95
CA THR A 2 1.37 -17.26 11.15
C THR A 2 0.53 -17.50 9.88
N PRO A 3 -0.81 -17.63 10.00
CA PRO A 3 -1.70 -17.87 8.85
C PRO A 3 -1.54 -16.87 7.68
N ALA A 4 -1.00 -15.67 7.96
CA ALA A 4 -0.74 -14.63 6.97
C ALA A 4 0.35 -14.95 5.94
N GLU A 5 1.21 -15.97 6.18
CA GLU A 5 2.28 -16.35 5.24
C GLU A 5 1.80 -17.33 4.15
N GLN A 6 0.58 -17.89 4.27
CA GLN A 6 0.08 -18.94 3.38
C GLN A 6 -0.76 -18.46 2.19
N LEU A 7 -1.02 -17.16 2.02
CA LEU A 7 -2.00 -16.66 1.03
C LEU A 7 -1.43 -16.17 -0.32
N ASP A 8 -0.12 -16.26 -0.58
CA ASP A 8 0.54 -15.51 -1.66
C ASP A 8 1.08 -16.33 -2.84
N GLU A 9 0.52 -17.50 -3.17
CA GLU A 9 0.90 -18.15 -4.45
C GLU A 9 0.53 -17.23 -5.62
N GLY A 10 1.51 -16.53 -6.20
CA GLY A 10 1.35 -15.64 -7.36
C GLY A 10 1.09 -14.16 -7.05
N TYR A 11 1.20 -13.70 -5.80
CA TYR A 11 1.22 -12.26 -5.48
C TYR A 11 2.65 -11.83 -5.10
N VAL A 12 3.05 -10.64 -5.54
CA VAL A 12 4.34 -10.02 -5.22
C VAL A 12 4.06 -8.74 -4.44
N LYS A 13 4.69 -8.61 -3.28
CA LYS A 13 4.67 -7.39 -2.47
C LYS A 13 5.20 -6.21 -3.30
N VAL A 14 4.40 -5.15 -3.36
CA VAL A 14 4.73 -3.88 -4.02
C VAL A 14 5.25 -2.89 -2.99
N ALA A 15 4.54 -2.76 -1.86
CA ALA A 15 4.87 -1.80 -0.82
C ALA A 15 4.34 -2.26 0.55
N GLU A 16 5.03 -1.81 1.60
CA GLU A 16 4.50 -1.69 2.96
C GLU A 16 4.47 -0.19 3.27
N VAL A 17 3.29 0.31 3.64
CA VAL A 17 3.00 1.74 3.78
C VAL A 17 2.50 2.00 5.20
N GLU A 18 3.22 2.85 5.90
CA GLU A 18 2.78 3.43 7.16
C GLU A 18 1.90 4.65 6.86
N ILE A 19 0.70 4.69 7.43
CA ILE A 19 -0.27 5.76 7.18
C ILE A 19 0.08 6.97 8.04
N ASP A 20 0.23 8.13 7.39
CA ASP A 20 0.54 9.40 8.05
C ASP A 20 -0.68 10.33 8.16
N ALA A 21 -1.63 10.21 7.24
CA ALA A 21 -2.86 11.01 7.28
C ALA A 21 -4.06 10.26 6.71
N VAL A 22 -5.21 10.51 7.33
CA VAL A 22 -6.51 10.03 6.89
C VAL A 22 -7.47 11.21 6.77
N GLN A 23 -8.07 11.37 5.60
CA GLN A 23 -8.95 12.48 5.27
C GLN A 23 -10.31 11.93 4.85
N PRO A 24 -11.42 12.33 5.53
CA PRO A 24 -12.74 11.95 5.09
C PRO A 24 -13.07 12.59 3.73
N ALA A 25 -13.49 11.77 2.78
CA ALA A 25 -13.97 12.17 1.46
C ALA A 25 -15.50 12.02 1.38
N ARG A 26 -16.13 12.47 0.28
CA ARG A 26 -17.61 12.40 0.14
C ARG A 26 -18.14 10.99 0.36
N SER A 27 -17.59 10.01 -0.35
CA SER A 27 -17.99 8.60 -0.33
C SER A 27 -17.08 7.71 0.53
N GLY A 28 -16.13 8.24 1.29
CA GLY A 28 -15.20 7.38 2.05
C GLY A 28 -14.01 8.14 2.62
N PHE A 29 -12.79 7.67 2.33
CA PHE A 29 -11.56 8.21 2.90
C PHE A 29 -10.42 8.25 1.88
N VAL A 30 -9.58 9.27 1.98
CA VAL A 30 -8.28 9.32 1.33
C VAL A 30 -7.23 9.09 2.40
N LEU A 31 -6.32 8.17 2.16
CA LEU A 31 -5.20 7.88 3.04
C LEU A 31 -3.89 8.16 2.32
N THR A 32 -2.96 8.78 3.02
CA THR A 32 -1.60 8.99 2.56
C THR A 32 -0.61 8.32 3.49
N GLY A 33 0.55 8.01 2.95
CA GLY A 33 1.63 7.40 3.71
C GLY A 33 2.89 7.26 2.88
N ARG A 34 3.99 6.93 3.54
CA ARG A 34 5.27 6.71 2.89
C ARG A 34 5.62 5.23 2.90
N GLY A 35 5.94 4.69 1.73
CA GLY A 35 6.39 3.32 1.60
C GLY A 35 7.84 3.13 2.03
N GLN A 36 8.23 1.91 2.37
CA GLN A 36 9.65 1.55 2.62
C GLN A 36 10.56 1.78 1.41
N ASP A 37 9.99 1.81 0.21
CA ASP A 37 10.64 2.19 -1.05
C ASP A 37 10.87 3.70 -1.19
N ARG A 38 10.50 4.49 -0.17
CA ARG A 38 10.57 5.96 -0.10
C ARG A 38 9.65 6.68 -1.08
N ALA A 39 8.71 5.97 -1.72
CA ALA A 39 7.67 6.60 -2.50
C ALA A 39 6.51 7.06 -1.59
N ASP A 40 5.84 8.13 -1.99
CA ASP A 40 4.62 8.59 -1.33
C ASP A 40 3.43 7.88 -1.97
N TYR A 41 2.56 7.32 -1.13
CA TYR A 41 1.38 6.56 -1.53
C TYR A 41 0.12 7.34 -1.18
N ARG A 42 -0.87 7.26 -2.07
CA ARG A 42 -2.23 7.75 -1.87
C ARG A 42 -3.20 6.63 -2.22
N LEU A 43 -4.03 6.22 -1.27
CA LEU A 43 -5.17 5.35 -1.53
C LEU A 43 -6.46 6.12 -1.34
N GLU A 44 -7.39 5.87 -2.24
CA GLU A 44 -8.76 6.34 -2.13
C GLU A 44 -9.65 5.13 -1.86
N MET A 45 -10.34 5.16 -0.72
CA MET A 45 -11.29 4.15 -0.32
C MET A 45 -12.70 4.73 -0.47
N GLU A 46 -13.51 4.08 -1.27
CA GLU A 46 -14.94 4.39 -1.42
C GLU A 46 -15.78 3.37 -0.65
N LEU A 47 -16.84 3.85 -0.01
CA LEU A 47 -17.81 3.08 0.73
C LEU A 47 -19.16 3.22 0.02
N ASP A 48 -19.70 2.09 -0.43
CA ASP A 48 -20.99 2.07 -1.15
C ASP A 48 -22.17 2.41 -0.24
N MET A 49 -22.02 2.18 1.07
CA MET A 49 -23.07 2.47 2.04
C MET A 49 -22.87 3.84 2.71
N PRO A 50 -23.96 4.59 2.96
CA PRO A 50 -23.87 5.80 3.76
C PRO A 50 -23.45 5.45 5.19
N ILE A 51 -22.46 6.18 5.70
CA ILE A 51 -22.00 6.07 7.08
C ILE A 51 -22.38 7.34 7.84
N ASP A 52 -22.90 7.18 9.05
CA ASP A 52 -23.17 8.31 9.93
C ASP A 52 -21.86 8.96 10.42
N ARG A 53 -22.00 10.12 11.07
CA ARG A 53 -20.85 10.91 11.55
C ARG A 53 -20.00 10.17 12.60
N GLN A 54 -20.64 9.42 13.50
CA GLN A 54 -19.94 8.71 14.57
C GLN A 54 -19.14 7.54 14.01
N THR A 55 -19.77 6.73 13.17
CA THR A 55 -19.14 5.62 12.45
C THR A 55 -17.97 6.14 11.61
N ARG A 56 -18.14 7.28 10.92
CA ARG A 56 -17.06 7.91 10.16
C ARG A 56 -15.86 8.33 11.02
N ALA A 57 -16.09 8.86 12.21
CA ALA A 57 -15.00 9.22 13.13
C ALA A 57 -14.22 7.97 13.58
N VAL A 58 -14.94 6.92 13.99
CA VAL A 58 -14.33 5.66 14.42
C VAL A 58 -13.52 5.02 13.29
N LEU A 59 -14.06 4.97 12.08
CA LEU A 59 -13.34 4.44 10.92
C LEU A 59 -12.09 5.27 10.61
N GLY A 60 -12.17 6.61 10.70
CA GLY A 60 -11.01 7.47 10.50
C GLY A 60 -9.86 7.16 11.45
N GLU A 61 -10.16 6.99 12.74
CA GLU A 61 -9.16 6.64 13.77
C GLU A 61 -8.56 5.26 13.55
N LEU A 62 -9.38 4.26 13.21
CA LEU A 62 -8.90 2.91 12.91
C LEU A 62 -7.97 2.90 11.69
N LEU A 63 -8.33 3.64 10.64
CA LEU A 63 -7.52 3.75 9.43
C LEU A 63 -6.19 4.47 9.69
N ALA A 64 -6.19 5.50 10.55
CA ALA A 64 -4.99 6.26 10.89
C ALA A 64 -3.95 5.43 11.67
N GLN A 65 -4.38 4.38 12.36
CA GLN A 65 -3.54 3.48 13.15
C GLN A 65 -3.27 2.15 12.42
N SER A 66 -3.53 2.09 11.11
CA SER A 66 -3.36 0.88 10.31
C SER A 66 -2.06 0.89 9.51
N GLU A 67 -1.51 -0.31 9.29
CA GLU A 67 -0.41 -0.54 8.36
C GLU A 67 -0.95 -1.24 7.11
N TRP A 68 -0.53 -0.79 5.94
CA TRP A 68 -1.01 -1.33 4.67
C TRP A 68 0.07 -2.09 3.91
N ARG A 69 -0.31 -3.29 3.47
CA ARG A 69 0.52 -4.15 2.63
C ARG A 69 -0.10 -4.20 1.24
N VAL A 70 0.59 -3.60 0.27
CA VAL A 70 0.14 -3.58 -1.12
C VAL A 70 0.79 -4.74 -1.85
N LEU A 71 -0.02 -5.69 -2.30
CA LEU A 71 0.43 -6.83 -3.10
C LEU A 71 -0.16 -6.73 -4.50
N ARG A 72 0.62 -7.15 -5.52
CA ARG A 72 0.14 -7.25 -6.90
C ARG A 72 0.36 -8.66 -7.43
N ARG A 73 -0.64 -9.19 -8.13
CA ARG A 73 -0.44 -10.32 -9.03
C ARG A 73 -0.29 -9.76 -10.43
N ALA A 74 0.93 -9.83 -10.98
CA ALA A 74 1.19 -9.34 -12.32
C ALA A 74 0.74 -10.40 -13.36
N PRO A 75 0.11 -10.00 -14.50
CA PRO A 75 -0.21 -10.93 -15.59
C PRO A 75 1.03 -11.61 -16.18
N GLN A 76 2.20 -10.98 -16.06
CA GLN A 76 3.52 -11.54 -16.33
C GLN A 76 4.47 -11.20 -15.17
N PRO A 77 5.38 -12.11 -14.77
CA PRO A 77 6.31 -11.87 -13.68
C PRO A 77 7.19 -10.66 -13.97
N PHE A 78 7.28 -9.75 -13.01
CA PHE A 78 8.16 -8.58 -13.09
C PHE A 78 9.60 -9.07 -13.11
N THR A 79 10.32 -8.88 -14.21
CA THR A 79 11.77 -9.08 -14.23
C THR A 79 12.41 -7.82 -13.64
N PRO A 80 12.96 -7.85 -12.41
CA PRO A 80 13.70 -6.71 -11.91
C PRO A 80 14.92 -6.52 -12.83
N GLN A 81 14.91 -5.44 -13.60
CA GLN A 81 16.04 -5.05 -14.44
C GLN A 81 17.20 -4.74 -13.50
N ARG A 82 18.07 -5.73 -13.26
CA ARG A 82 19.39 -5.51 -12.67
C ARG A 82 20.10 -4.51 -13.57
N SER A 83 20.11 -3.25 -13.16
CA SER A 83 20.98 -2.24 -13.72
C SER A 83 22.42 -2.74 -13.57
N LYS A 84 23.02 -3.22 -14.68
CA LYS A 84 24.45 -3.49 -14.76
C LYS A 84 25.19 -2.15 -14.71
N ALA A 85 25.28 -1.57 -13.51
CA ALA A 85 26.29 -0.59 -13.20
C ALA A 85 27.57 -1.35 -12.80
N ALA A 86 28.71 -0.92 -13.37
CA ALA A 86 30.07 -1.47 -13.25
C ALA A 86 30.34 -2.73 -14.11
N ARG A 87 31.33 -2.78 -15.01
CA ARG A 87 32.64 -2.11 -15.05
C ARG A 87 33.06 -1.85 -16.51
N LYS A 88 33.24 -0.59 -16.88
CA LYS A 88 34.23 -0.17 -17.88
C LYS A 88 35.20 0.74 -17.14
N SER A 89 36.29 0.17 -16.64
CA SER A 89 37.45 0.92 -16.17
C SER A 89 38.66 0.34 -16.88
N ASN A 90 39.27 1.18 -17.71
CA ASN A 90 40.55 1.08 -18.41
C ASN A 90 41.50 -0.04 -17.96
N ARG A 91 41.94 -0.85 -18.93
CA ARG A 91 43.37 -0.94 -19.24
C ARG A 91 43.59 -1.40 -20.67
#